data_AF-A0AAE4ITI7-F1
#
_entry.id   AF-A0AAE4ITI7-F1
#
_cell.length_a   1.000
_cell.length_b   1.000
_cell.length_c   1.000
_cell.angle_alpha   90.00
_cell.angle_beta   90.00
_cell.angle_gamma   90.00
#
_symmetry.space_group_name_H-M   'P 1'
#
loop_
_entity.id
_entity.type
_entity.pdbx_description
1 polymer ?
#
loop_
_entity_poly.entity_id
_entity_poly.type
_entity_poly.pdbx_seq_one_letter_code
_entity_poly.pdbx_strand_id
1 'polypeptide(L)'
;MIVVTGGAGFIGSNLVHGLNEHGRDDILVVDNLEDGRKFLNIRDAKIADYLDQDEFLDWLVENGDDAVDAVFHLGACSDTTEWDGQYMMDNNYQYSKEALEICLAYKIPFIYASSAAVYGADTDFSVRVG
;
A
#
# COMPACT_ATOMS: atom_id res chain seq x y z
N MET A 1 6.53 -9.15 -10.83
CA MET A 1 5.93 -7.81 -10.70
C MET A 1 5.87 -7.42 -9.22
N ILE A 2 6.22 -6.18 -8.88
CA ILE A 2 6.00 -5.62 -7.54
C ILE A 2 4.75 -4.74 -7.56
N VAL A 3 3.89 -4.89 -6.55
CA VAL A 3 2.75 -3.98 -6.35
C VAL A 3 3.10 -2.97 -5.26
N VAL A 4 2.77 -1.69 -5.49
CA VAL A 4 2.90 -0.63 -4.50
C VAL A 4 1.56 0.10 -4.35
N THR A 5 0.84 -0.15 -3.26
CA THR A 5 -0.38 0.63 -2.92
C THR A 5 0.01 1.96 -2.29
N GLY A 6 -0.79 3.00 -2.52
CA GLY A 6 -0.40 4.39 -2.20
C GLY A 6 0.83 4.84 -2.99
N GLY A 7 1.08 4.24 -4.16
CA GLY A 7 2.31 4.42 -4.92
C GLY A 7 2.51 5.83 -5.48
N ALA A 8 1.44 6.62 -5.62
CA ALA A 8 1.54 8.04 -5.98
C ALA A 8 1.69 8.96 -4.74
N GLY A 9 1.63 8.42 -3.53
CA GLY A 9 1.90 9.12 -2.27
C GLY A 9 3.38 9.42 -2.04
N PHE A 10 3.69 10.09 -0.93
CA PHE A 10 5.06 10.49 -0.60
C PHE A 10 6.02 9.29 -0.45
N ILE A 11 5.69 8.34 0.44
CA ILE A 11 6.54 7.17 0.69
C ILE A 11 6.50 6.22 -0.53
N GLY A 12 5.31 5.96 -1.06
CA GLY A 12 5.12 5.06 -2.20
C GLY A 12 5.93 5.46 -3.42
N SER A 13 5.90 6.74 -3.82
CA SER A 13 6.64 7.19 -5.00
C SER A 13 8.16 7.08 -4.82
N ASN A 14 8.68 7.42 -3.64
CA ASN A 14 10.10 7.24 -3.35
C ASN A 14 10.51 5.77 -3.39
N LEU A 15 9.66 4.85 -2.93
CA LEU A 15 9.90 3.42 -3.07
C LEU A 15 9.93 2.99 -4.54
N VAL A 16 8.98 3.47 -5.36
CA VAL A 16 8.94 3.18 -6.81
C VAL A 16 10.23 3.64 -7.49
N HIS A 17 10.67 4.88 -7.25
CA HIS A 17 11.93 5.39 -7.80
C HIS A 17 13.15 4.59 -7.33
N GLY A 18 13.20 4.25 -6.04
CA GLY A 18 14.26 3.40 -5.50
C GLY A 18 14.29 2.01 -6.14
N LEU A 19 13.12 1.40 -6.41
CA LEU A 19 13.02 0.14 -7.13
C LEU A 19 13.50 0.26 -8.58
N ASN A 20 13.17 1.37 -9.27
CA ASN A 20 13.69 1.67 -10.61
C ASN A 20 15.22 1.77 -10.64
N GLU A 21 15.82 2.41 -9.63
CA GLU A 21 17.30 2.49 -9.49
C GLU A 21 17.93 1.10 -9.32
N HIS A 22 17.20 0.15 -8.73
CA HIS A 22 17.62 -1.24 -8.59
C HIS A 22 17.23 -2.13 -9.79
N GLY A 23 16.81 -1.52 -10.90
CA GLY A 23 16.52 -2.23 -12.15
C GLY A 23 15.16 -2.91 -12.20
N ARG A 24 14.23 -2.56 -11.29
CA ARG A 24 12.83 -3.02 -11.34
C ARG A 24 11.98 -1.98 -12.05
N ASP A 25 11.41 -2.33 -13.18
CA ASP A 25 10.42 -1.53 -13.93
C ASP A 25 9.06 -2.24 -14.03
N ASP A 26 8.99 -3.50 -13.63
CA ASP A 26 7.78 -4.32 -13.53
C ASP A 26 6.96 -3.99 -12.26
N ILE A 27 6.57 -2.73 -12.13
CA ILE A 27 5.87 -2.18 -10.97
C ILE A 27 4.44 -1.83 -11.31
N LEU A 28 3.47 -2.40 -10.58
CA LEU A 28 2.08 -1.95 -10.58
C LEU A 28 1.87 -0.92 -9.47
N VAL A 29 1.55 0.31 -9.86
CA VAL A 29 1.16 1.35 -8.89
C VAL A 29 -0.33 1.28 -8.66
N VAL A 30 -0.73 1.17 -7.39
CA VAL A 30 -2.13 1.22 -6.96
C VAL A 30 -2.34 2.51 -6.15
N ASP A 31 -3.27 3.37 -6.58
CA ASP A 31 -3.63 4.62 -5.90
C ASP A 31 -5.06 5.04 -6.34
N ASN A 32 -5.64 6.10 -5.79
CA ASN A 32 -6.94 6.63 -6.25
C ASN A 32 -6.81 7.89 -7.11
N LEU A 33 -5.63 8.55 -7.10
CA LEU A 33 -5.32 9.79 -7.83
C LEU A 33 -6.41 10.87 -7.81
N GLU A 34 -7.31 10.88 -6.81
CA GLU A 34 -8.37 11.89 -6.70
C GLU A 34 -7.76 13.30 -6.67
N ASP A 35 -6.63 13.44 -5.96
CA ASP A 35 -5.71 14.55 -6.17
C ASP A 35 -4.74 14.26 -7.32
N GLY A 36 -5.13 14.70 -8.53
CA GLY A 36 -4.32 14.54 -9.74
C GLY A 36 -2.92 15.17 -9.66
N ARG A 37 -2.63 16.04 -8.68
CA ARG A 37 -1.26 16.55 -8.47
C ARG A 37 -0.30 15.45 -8.01
N LYS A 38 -0.80 14.38 -7.39
CA LYS A 38 0.01 13.21 -6.97
C LYS A 38 0.71 12.53 -8.14
N PHE A 39 0.16 12.62 -9.35
CA PHE A 39 0.80 12.11 -10.57
C PHE A 39 2.23 12.67 -10.76
N LEU A 40 2.48 13.90 -10.29
CA LEU A 40 3.80 14.53 -10.38
C LEU A 40 4.90 13.75 -9.63
N ASN A 41 4.53 12.91 -8.65
CA ASN A 41 5.44 12.09 -7.88
C ASN A 41 5.92 10.86 -8.66
N ILE A 42 5.14 10.36 -9.62
CA ILE A 42 5.43 9.15 -10.39
C ILE A 42 5.68 9.42 -11.89
N ARG A 43 5.61 10.69 -12.33
CA ARG A 43 5.73 11.06 -13.75
C ARG A 43 7.03 10.58 -14.42
N ASP A 44 8.12 10.53 -13.65
CA ASP A 44 9.46 10.16 -14.12
C ASP A 44 9.82 8.71 -13.74
N ALA A 45 8.90 7.99 -13.10
CA ALA A 45 9.07 6.60 -12.72
C ALA A 45 8.80 5.68 -13.91
N LYS A 46 9.48 4.53 -13.92
CA LYS A 46 9.17 3.41 -14.82
C LYS A 46 8.21 2.48 -14.10
N ILE A 47 6.96 2.50 -14.52
CA ILE A 47 5.91 1.63 -14.01
C ILE A 47 5.40 0.76 -15.16
N ALA A 48 5.01 -0.48 -14.84
CA ALA A 48 4.39 -1.38 -15.79
C ALA A 48 2.95 -0.97 -16.07
N ASP A 49 2.22 -0.59 -15.01
CA ASP A 49 0.84 -0.11 -15.11
C ASP A 49 0.42 0.69 -13.87
N TYR A 50 -0.75 1.30 -13.97
CA TYR A 50 -1.47 1.94 -12.88
C TYR A 50 -2.84 1.26 -12.72
N LEU A 51 -3.25 1.02 -11.48
CA LEU A 51 -4.57 0.48 -11.17
C LEU A 51 -5.23 1.32 -10.08
N ASP A 52 -6.53 1.56 -10.22
CA ASP A 52 -7.27 2.26 -9.18
C ASP A 52 -7.37 1.39 -7.92
N GLN A 53 -7.34 2.01 -6.73
CA GLN A 53 -7.46 1.29 -5.47
C GLN A 53 -8.75 0.47 -5.39
N ASP A 54 -9.84 0.93 -6.00
CA ASP A 54 -11.15 0.27 -5.94
C ASP A 54 -11.17 -1.02 -6.77
N GLU A 55 -10.26 -1.16 -7.75
CA GLU A 55 -10.13 -2.34 -8.61
C GLU A 55 -9.07 -3.33 -8.11
N PHE A 56 -8.22 -2.92 -7.18
CA PHE A 56 -7.03 -3.68 -6.80
C PHE A 56 -7.34 -5.03 -6.14
N LEU A 57 -8.30 -5.11 -5.23
CA LEU A 57 -8.57 -6.35 -4.50
C LEU A 57 -9.09 -7.44 -5.45
N ASP A 58 -10.01 -7.10 -6.34
CA ASP A 58 -10.52 -8.00 -7.38
C ASP A 58 -9.39 -8.41 -8.33
N TRP A 59 -8.58 -7.45 -8.78
CA TRP A 59 -7.41 -7.73 -9.60
C TRP A 59 -6.43 -8.68 -8.91
N LEU A 60 -6.18 -8.50 -7.61
CA LEU A 60 -5.25 -9.33 -6.84
C LEU A 60 -5.78 -10.76 -6.66
N VAL A 61 -7.08 -10.94 -6.50
CA VAL A 61 -7.73 -12.26 -6.50
C VAL A 61 -7.55 -12.95 -7.85
N GLU A 62 -7.71 -12.22 -8.95
CA GLU A 62 -7.62 -12.80 -10.29
C GLU A 62 -6.18 -13.08 -10.75
N ASN A 63 -5.21 -12.26 -10.32
CA ASN A 63 -3.85 -12.24 -10.87
C ASN A 63 -2.74 -12.60 -9.86
N GLY A 64 -3.08 -12.85 -8.59
CA GLY A 64 -2.12 -13.08 -7.52
C GLY A 64 -1.21 -14.30 -7.70
N ASP A 65 -1.69 -15.36 -8.37
CA ASP A 65 -1.02 -16.68 -8.39
C ASP A 65 0.24 -16.74 -9.29
N ASP A 66 0.32 -15.90 -10.33
CA ASP A 66 1.31 -16.11 -11.42
C ASP A 66 2.26 -14.93 -11.68
N ALA A 67 2.17 -13.81 -10.95
CA ALA A 67 2.96 -12.63 -11.34
C ALA A 67 3.44 -11.69 -10.21
N VAL A 68 2.98 -11.84 -8.97
CA VAL A 68 3.26 -10.87 -7.90
C VAL A 68 4.39 -11.34 -6.99
N ASP A 69 5.53 -10.67 -7.04
CA ASP A 69 6.70 -10.98 -6.23
C ASP A 69 6.55 -10.50 -4.78
N ALA A 70 5.88 -9.34 -4.61
CA ALA A 70 5.62 -8.71 -3.32
C ALA A 70 4.58 -7.61 -3.47
N VAL A 71 3.85 -7.35 -2.38
CA VAL A 71 2.97 -6.19 -2.22
C VAL A 71 3.55 -5.31 -1.12
N PHE A 72 3.90 -4.08 -1.48
CA PHE A 72 4.17 -3.01 -0.52
C PHE A 72 2.88 -2.22 -0.30
N HIS A 73 2.24 -2.46 0.84
CA HIS A 73 0.98 -1.83 1.19
C HIS A 73 1.21 -0.54 1.96
N LEU A 74 1.24 0.58 1.22
CA LEU A 74 1.49 1.93 1.74
C LEU A 74 0.28 2.87 1.56
N GLY A 75 -0.78 2.39 0.91
CA GLY A 75 -2.05 3.11 0.74
C GLY A 75 -2.87 3.09 2.03
N ALA A 76 -3.05 4.27 2.62
CA ALA A 76 -3.90 4.50 3.78
C ALA A 76 -4.22 6.00 3.90
N CYS A 77 -5.32 6.32 4.58
CA CYS A 77 -5.54 7.65 5.13
C CYS A 77 -4.61 7.83 6.34
N SER A 78 -3.69 8.79 6.25
CA SER A 78 -2.74 9.08 7.33
C SER A 78 -3.11 10.32 8.15
N ASP A 79 -4.24 10.97 7.82
CA ASP A 79 -4.72 12.13 8.53
C ASP A 79 -5.29 11.72 9.89
N THR A 80 -4.59 12.11 10.97
CA THR A 80 -5.03 11.85 12.35
C THR A 80 -6.20 12.74 12.78
N THR A 81 -6.61 13.68 11.93
CA THR A 81 -7.75 14.56 12.12
C THR A 81 -8.98 14.16 11.30
N GLU A 82 -8.93 13.03 10.60
CA GLU A 82 -10.09 12.43 9.93
C GLU A 82 -11.11 11.93 10.96
N TRP A 83 -12.37 12.34 10.80
CA TRP A 83 -13.47 12.03 11.72
C TRP A 83 -14.53 11.10 11.11
N ASP A 84 -14.47 10.85 9.80
CA ASP A 84 -15.29 9.83 9.15
C ASP A 84 -14.77 8.43 9.53
N GLY A 85 -15.32 7.91 10.63
CA GLY A 85 -14.97 6.58 11.12
C GLY A 85 -15.36 5.44 10.16
N GLN A 86 -16.36 5.62 9.30
CA GLN A 86 -16.71 4.58 8.30
C GLN A 86 -15.62 4.52 7.25
N TYR A 87 -15.26 5.66 6.67
CA TYR A 87 -14.14 5.76 5.74
C TYR A 87 -12.85 5.20 6.33
N MET A 88 -12.51 5.53 7.58
CA MET A 88 -11.31 5.01 8.24
C MET A 88 -11.34 3.48 8.40
N MET A 89 -12.49 2.91 8.78
CA MET A 89 -12.64 1.45 8.92
C MET A 89 -12.61 0.74 7.57
N ASP A 90 -13.19 1.33 6.53
CA ASP A 90 -13.21 0.75 5.19
C ASP A 90 -11.81 0.81 4.56
N ASN A 91 -11.20 2.00 4.52
CA ASN A 91 -9.96 2.28 3.82
C ASN A 91 -8.70 1.76 4.56
N ASN A 92 -8.59 1.96 5.87
CA ASN A 92 -7.36 1.61 6.58
C ASN A 92 -7.40 0.21 7.20
N TYR A 93 -8.57 -0.26 7.60
CA TYR A 93 -8.71 -1.54 8.30
C TYR A 93 -9.18 -2.66 7.38
N GLN A 94 -10.39 -2.54 6.82
CA GLN A 94 -11.02 -3.62 6.06
C GLN A 94 -10.25 -3.90 4.77
N TYR A 95 -9.93 -2.86 3.99
CA TYR A 95 -9.13 -2.98 2.77
C TYR A 95 -7.76 -3.64 3.02
N SER A 96 -7.03 -3.18 4.05
CA SER A 96 -5.72 -3.74 4.41
C SER A 96 -5.82 -5.21 4.84
N LYS A 97 -6.89 -5.57 5.57
CA LYS A 97 -7.14 -6.94 6.01
C LYS A 97 -7.44 -7.87 4.82
N GLU A 98 -8.28 -7.43 3.89
CA GLU A 98 -8.61 -8.21 2.69
C GLU A 98 -7.38 -8.41 1.80
N ALA A 99 -6.59 -7.35 1.56
CA ALA A 99 -5.33 -7.46 0.82
C ALA A 99 -4.36 -8.47 1.46
N LEU A 100 -4.25 -8.45 2.80
CA LEU A 100 -3.44 -9.42 3.54
C LEU A 100 -3.97 -10.85 3.39
N GLU A 101 -5.27 -11.07 3.51
CA GLU A 101 -5.89 -12.40 3.36
C GLU A 101 -5.62 -12.99 1.97
N ILE A 102 -5.73 -12.18 0.91
CA ILE A 102 -5.42 -12.59 -0.45
C ILE A 102 -3.93 -12.92 -0.60
N CYS A 103 -3.04 -12.06 -0.09
CA CYS A 103 -1.60 -12.31 -0.12
C CYS A 103 -1.20 -13.58 0.64
N LEU A 104 -1.84 -13.87 1.76
CA LEU A 104 -1.63 -15.11 2.51
C LEU A 104 -2.06 -16.35 1.72
N ALA A 105 -3.20 -16.27 1.01
CA ALA A 105 -3.69 -17.36 0.17
C ALA A 105 -2.72 -17.71 -0.96
N TYR A 106 -2.16 -16.70 -1.64
CA TYR A 106 -1.18 -16.86 -2.71
C TYR A 106 0.28 -16.92 -2.24
N LYS A 107 0.54 -16.81 -0.93
CA LYS A 107 1.88 -16.76 -0.32
C LYS A 107 2.75 -15.63 -0.86
N ILE A 108 2.13 -14.49 -1.18
CA ILE A 108 2.79 -13.28 -1.62
C ILE A 108 3.36 -12.56 -0.37
N PRO A 109 4.65 -12.15 -0.37
CA PRO A 109 5.19 -11.28 0.66
C PRO A 109 4.39 -9.97 0.76
N PHE A 110 3.85 -9.69 1.94
CA PHE A 110 3.06 -8.49 2.22
C PHE A 110 3.79 -7.59 3.22
N ILE A 111 4.23 -6.41 2.76
CA ILE A 111 4.95 -5.43 3.57
C ILE A 111 4.00 -4.27 3.87
N TYR A 112 3.57 -4.17 5.13
CA TYR A 112 2.57 -3.21 5.58
C TYR A 112 3.19 -2.01 6.30
N ALA A 113 2.79 -0.79 5.93
CA ALA A 113 3.15 0.43 6.65
C ALA A 113 2.27 0.62 7.91
N SER A 114 2.84 0.29 9.08
CA SER A 114 2.22 0.61 10.38
C SER A 114 2.53 2.05 10.83
N SER A 115 1.93 2.48 11.94
CA SER A 115 2.12 3.80 12.54
C SER A 115 2.53 3.70 14.00
N ALA A 116 3.38 4.63 14.45
CA ALA A 116 3.70 4.78 15.88
C ALA A 116 2.47 5.16 16.73
N ALA A 117 1.37 5.62 16.10
CA ALA A 117 0.11 5.91 16.78
C ALA A 117 -0.49 4.69 17.52
N VAL A 118 -0.08 3.46 17.18
CA VAL A 118 -0.51 2.25 17.90
C VAL A 118 -0.10 2.24 19.38
N TYR A 119 0.90 3.04 19.77
CA TYR A 119 1.32 3.18 21.16
C TYR A 119 0.43 4.15 21.97
N GLY A 120 -0.43 4.92 21.30
CA GLY A 120 -1.29 5.91 21.97
C GLY A 120 -0.50 6.95 22.77
N ALA A 121 -1.06 7.37 23.90
CA ALA A 121 -0.43 8.33 24.82
C ALA A 121 0.38 7.64 25.94
N ASP A 122 0.66 6.34 25.78
CA ASP A 122 1.30 5.56 26.84
C ASP A 122 2.77 5.98 27.01
N THR A 123 3.17 6.23 28.25
CA THR A 123 4.55 6.58 28.61
C THR A 123 5.34 5.39 29.14
N ASP A 124 4.67 4.28 29.43
CA ASP A 124 5.25 3.11 30.10
C ASP A 124 5.23 1.88 29.16
N PHE A 125 6.05 1.95 28.11
CA PHE A 125 6.13 0.88 27.12
C PHE A 125 6.85 -0.36 27.66
N SER A 126 6.17 -1.52 27.67
CA SER A 126 6.77 -2.81 27.99
C SER A 126 6.48 -3.86 26.91
N VAL A 127 7.54 -4.51 26.41
CA VAL A 127 7.42 -5.59 25.42
C VAL A 127 7.27 -6.91 26.17
N ARG A 128 6.13 -7.58 26.00
CA ARG A 128 5.99 -9.00 26.35
C ARG A 128 6.26 -9.82 25.10
N VAL A 129 7.44 -10.42 25.02
CA VAL A 129 7.72 -11.44 24.02
C VAL A 129 7.07 -12.73 24.52
N GLY A 130 6.08 -13.23 23.78
CA GLY A 130 5.40 -14.50 24.02
C GLY A 130 6.22 -15.69 23.54
#